data_AF-A0A7W3SRH3-F1
#
_entry.id   AF-A0A7W3SRH3-F1
#
_cell.length_a   1.000
_cell.length_b   1.000
_cell.length_c   1.000
_cell.angle_alpha   90.00
_cell.angle_beta   90.00
_cell.angle_gamma   90.00
#
_symmetry.space_group_name_H-M   'P 1'
#
loop_
_entity.id
_entity.type
_entity.pdbx_description
1 polymer ?
#
loop_
_entity_poly.entity_id
_entity_poly.type
_entity_poly.pdbx_seq_one_letter_code
_entity_poly.pdbx_strand_id
1 'polypeptide(L)'
;MDVVEEALCFGWIDGVKKKISETELAQRLSPRSKKSSWTELNKERVRRLEKLGLMRDEGKRVLPDMDHHSFRIDEDIEQRLKEDKKVYENFMAFPDLYKRIRIDTIQSYKNQPELFHFNESMI
;
A
#
# COMPACT_ATOMS: atom_id res chain seq x y z
N MET A 1 -17.07 -5.09 4.03
CA MET A 1 -16.38 -4.65 2.81
C MET A 1 -16.42 -3.13 2.80
N ASP A 2 -15.27 -2.48 2.67
CA ASP A 2 -15.19 -1.01 2.65
C ASP A 2 -15.22 -0.47 1.20
N VAL A 3 -15.30 0.86 1.07
CA VAL A 3 -15.38 1.54 -0.25
C VAL A 3 -14.16 1.27 -1.12
N VAL A 4 -12.98 1.06 -0.53
CA VAL A 4 -11.74 0.78 -1.26
C VAL A 4 -11.77 -0.66 -1.79
N GLU A 5 -12.18 -1.62 -0.97
CA GLU A 5 -12.35 -3.01 -1.39
C GLU A 5 -13.37 -3.13 -2.53
N GLU A 6 -14.50 -2.41 -2.46
CA GLU A 6 -15.47 -2.35 -3.56
C GLU A 6 -14.87 -1.73 -4.81
N ALA A 7 -14.16 -0.61 -4.70
CA ALA A 7 -13.46 -0.01 -5.83
C ALA A 7 -12.46 -0.99 -6.47
N LEU A 8 -11.69 -1.73 -5.67
CA LEU A 8 -10.75 -2.73 -6.17
C LEU A 8 -11.43 -3.83 -6.98
N CYS A 9 -12.60 -4.32 -6.54
CA CYS A 9 -13.37 -5.33 -7.27
C CYS A 9 -13.71 -4.93 -8.72
N PHE A 10 -13.87 -3.63 -8.99
CA PHE A 10 -14.16 -3.07 -10.31
C PHE A 10 -12.96 -2.43 -11.01
N GLY A 11 -11.76 -2.51 -10.41
CA GLY A 11 -10.54 -1.94 -11.01
C GLY A 11 -10.41 -0.43 -10.82
N TRP A 12 -11.02 0.11 -9.77
CA TRP A 12 -11.03 1.52 -9.43
C TRP A 12 -10.06 1.82 -8.28
N ILE A 13 -9.79 3.10 -8.06
CA ILE A 13 -8.96 3.63 -6.98
C ILE A 13 -9.66 4.84 -6.35
N ASP A 14 -9.45 5.01 -5.06
CA ASP A 14 -9.85 6.17 -4.30
C ASP A 14 -8.80 7.30 -4.34
N GLY A 15 -9.27 8.54 -4.43
CA GLY A 15 -8.45 9.73 -4.29
C GLY A 15 -8.32 10.16 -2.84
N VAL A 16 -7.51 11.19 -2.62
CA VAL A 16 -7.37 11.86 -1.32
C VAL A 16 -8.73 12.39 -0.87
N LYS A 17 -9.08 12.11 0.39
CA LYS A 17 -10.27 12.69 1.04
C LYS A 17 -10.11 14.21 1.16
N LYS A 18 -11.11 14.96 0.72
CA LYS A 18 -11.15 16.42 0.81
C LYS A 18 -12.30 16.84 1.71
N LYS A 19 -12.04 17.81 2.60
CA LYS A 19 -13.07 18.45 3.41
C LYS A 19 -13.87 19.41 2.52
N ILE A 20 -15.19 19.25 2.51
CA ILE A 20 -16.11 20.13 1.76
C ILE A 20 -16.83 21.09 2.70
N SER A 21 -17.13 20.66 3.91
CA SER A 21 -17.71 21.48 4.97
C SER A 21 -17.16 21.04 6.33
N GLU A 22 -17.60 21.66 7.43
CA GLU A 22 -17.12 21.31 8.78
C GLU A 22 -17.38 19.85 9.15
N THR A 23 -18.46 19.26 8.62
CA THR A 23 -18.94 17.93 8.95
C THR A 23 -18.83 16.93 7.78
N GLU A 24 -18.46 17.38 6.58
CA GLU A 24 -18.49 16.54 5.38
C GLU A 24 -17.11 16.37 4.73
N LEU A 25 -16.86 15.13 4.33
CA LEU A 25 -15.70 14.71 3.55
C LEU A 25 -16.17 14.13 2.22
N ALA A 26 -15.48 14.46 1.13
CA ALA A 26 -15.66 13.81 -0.15
C ALA A 26 -14.41 13.01 -0.51
N GLN A 27 -14.65 11.88 -1.17
CA GLN A 27 -13.61 11.03 -1.72
C GLN A 27 -13.99 10.67 -3.15
N ARG A 28 -13.10 10.97 -4.10
CA ARG A 28 -13.31 10.61 -5.49
C ARG A 28 -12.96 9.14 -5.68
N LEU A 29 -13.83 8.39 -6.37
CA LEU A 29 -13.48 7.08 -6.93
C LEU A 29 -13.33 7.22 -8.44
N SER A 30 -12.33 6.56 -9.02
CA SER A 30 -12.10 6.60 -10.46
C SER A 30 -11.47 5.29 -10.96
N PRO A 31 -11.71 4.89 -12.22
CA PRO A 31 -10.99 3.77 -12.83
C PRO A 31 -9.47 3.95 -12.72
N ARG A 32 -8.74 2.85 -12.47
CA ARG A 32 -7.28 2.87 -12.45
C ARG A 32 -6.73 3.11 -13.85
N SER A 33 -5.73 3.99 -13.95
CA SER A 33 -4.93 4.12 -15.16
C SER A 33 -3.79 3.11 -15.16
N LYS A 34 -3.17 2.85 -16.32
CA LYS A 34 -1.96 2.01 -16.40
C LYS A 34 -0.79 2.52 -15.55
N LYS A 35 -0.79 3.81 -15.19
CA LYS A 35 0.25 4.46 -14.37
C LYS A 35 -0.11 4.55 -12.89
N SER A 36 -1.31 4.11 -12.49
CA SER A 36 -1.76 4.17 -11.10
C SER A 36 -0.94 3.20 -10.25
N SER A 37 -0.38 3.68 -9.14
CA SER A 37 0.39 2.85 -8.22
C SER A 37 -0.50 1.84 -7.48
N TRP A 38 0.12 0.72 -7.09
CA TRP A 38 -0.49 -0.34 -6.31
C TRP A 38 0.34 -0.56 -5.05
N THR A 39 -0.23 -0.18 -3.91
CA THR A 39 0.38 -0.46 -2.60
C THR A 39 0.29 -1.95 -2.27
N GLU A 40 1.22 -2.45 -1.47
CA GLU A 40 1.21 -3.85 -1.01
C GLU A 40 -0.05 -4.16 -0.20
N LEU A 41 -0.59 -3.18 0.55
CA LEU A 41 -1.87 -3.31 1.23
C LEU A 41 -3.03 -3.55 0.25
N ASN A 42 -3.08 -2.82 -0.86
CA ASN A 42 -4.15 -3.00 -1.85
C ASN A 42 -3.99 -4.30 -2.64
N LYS A 43 -2.75 -4.74 -2.92
CA LYS A 43 -2.51 -6.07 -3.48
C LYS A 43 -3.00 -7.17 -2.54
N GLU A 44 -2.74 -7.04 -1.23
CA GLU A 44 -3.22 -8.02 -0.26
C GLU A 44 -4.75 -8.06 -0.16
N ARG A 45 -5.40 -6.89 -0.18
CA ARG A 45 -6.87 -6.81 -0.27
C ARG A 45 -7.40 -7.55 -1.49
N VAL A 46 -6.79 -7.34 -2.66
CA VAL A 46 -7.15 -8.08 -3.89
C VAL A 46 -7.01 -9.59 -3.69
N ARG A 47 -5.87 -10.07 -3.18
CA ARG A 47 -5.67 -11.52 -2.95
C ARG A 47 -6.77 -12.11 -2.05
N ARG A 48 -7.16 -11.39 -0.99
CA ARG A 48 -8.28 -11.78 -0.13
C ARG A 48 -9.60 -11.82 -0.90
N LEU A 49 -9.90 -10.77 -1.69
CA LEU A 49 -11.13 -10.65 -2.47
C LEU A 49 -11.23 -11.71 -3.58
N GLU A 50 -10.11 -12.09 -4.21
CA GLU A 50 -10.03 -13.19 -5.17
C GLU A 50 -10.36 -14.53 -4.51
N LYS A 51 -9.76 -14.81 -3.35
CA LYS A 51 -10.04 -16.02 -2.57
C LYS A 51 -11.51 -16.12 -2.17
N LEU A 52 -12.15 -14.98 -1.91
CA LEU A 52 -13.58 -14.89 -1.59
C LEU A 52 -14.50 -14.90 -2.83
N GLY A 53 -13.96 -14.91 -4.05
CA GLY A 53 -14.75 -14.88 -5.29
C GLY A 53 -15.44 -13.54 -5.57
N LEU A 54 -14.98 -12.44 -4.95
CA LEU A 54 -15.61 -11.13 -5.04
C LEU A 54 -15.04 -10.25 -6.17
N MET A 55 -13.86 -10.57 -6.68
CA MET A 55 -13.24 -9.81 -7.79
C MET A 55 -14.02 -9.97 -9.09
N ARG A 56 -14.34 -8.85 -9.75
CA ARG A 56 -14.96 -8.81 -11.08
C ARG A 56 -13.90 -8.83 -12.18
N ASP A 57 -14.32 -9.14 -13.40
CA ASP A 57 -13.42 -9.24 -14.55
C ASP A 57 -12.81 -7.87 -14.91
N GLU A 58 -13.54 -6.77 -14.68
CA GLU A 58 -13.02 -5.40 -14.75
C GLU A 58 -11.83 -5.20 -13.81
N GLY A 59 -11.96 -5.64 -12.56
CA GLY A 59 -10.91 -5.51 -11.55
C GLY A 59 -9.69 -6.36 -11.88
N LYS A 60 -9.90 -7.61 -12.32
CA LYS A 60 -8.83 -8.52 -12.73
C LYS A 60 -8.01 -7.99 -13.90
N ARG A 61 -8.65 -7.30 -14.85
CA ARG A 61 -8.00 -6.74 -16.06
C ARG A 61 -6.95 -5.66 -15.79
N VAL A 62 -6.98 -5.04 -14.61
CA VAL A 62 -6.08 -3.92 -14.26
C VAL A 62 -5.08 -4.28 -13.16
N LEU A 63 -5.00 -5.55 -12.76
CA LEU A 63 -4.08 -5.99 -11.73
C LEU A 63 -2.62 -5.79 -12.18
N PRO A 64 -1.74 -5.39 -11.25
CA PRO A 64 -0.30 -5.33 -11.49
C PRO A 64 0.29 -6.74 -11.41
N ASP A 65 1.62 -6.83 -11.35
CA ASP A 65 2.26 -8.03 -10.84
C ASP A 65 1.84 -8.30 -9.39
N MET A 66 1.26 -9.48 -9.16
CA MET A 66 0.70 -9.93 -7.90
C MET A 66 1.64 -10.90 -7.15
N ASP A 67 2.82 -11.22 -7.70
CA ASP A 67 3.80 -12.06 -7.01
C ASP A 67 4.35 -11.38 -5.74
N HIS A 68 4.36 -12.10 -4.63
CA HIS A 68 5.00 -11.66 -3.38
C HIS A 68 6.50 -11.46 -3.55
N HIS A 69 7.14 -12.25 -4.42
CA HIS A 69 8.57 -12.19 -4.67
C HIS A 69 8.99 -11.01 -5.54
N SER A 70 8.06 -10.20 -6.04
CA SER A 70 8.38 -8.98 -6.80
C SER A 70 8.56 -7.75 -5.91
N PHE A 71 8.18 -7.83 -4.63
CA PHE A 71 8.42 -6.74 -3.69
C PHE A 71 9.91 -6.57 -3.41
N ARG A 72 10.41 -5.34 -3.46
CA ARG A 72 11.81 -4.98 -3.21
C ARG A 72 11.85 -3.85 -2.19
N ILE A 73 12.80 -3.97 -1.26
CA ILE A 73 13.13 -2.91 -0.31
C ILE A 73 14.14 -2.00 -1.00
N ASP A 74 13.90 -0.69 -1.00
CA ASP A 74 14.87 0.28 -1.50
C ASP A 74 16.15 0.24 -0.64
N GLU A 75 17.31 0.34 -1.31
CA GLU A 75 18.61 0.15 -0.69
C GLU A 75 18.88 1.13 0.48
N ASP A 76 18.44 2.38 0.36
CA ASP A 76 18.58 3.40 1.41
C ASP A 76 17.80 3.05 2.67
N ILE A 77 16.58 2.52 2.53
CA ILE A 77 15.77 2.05 3.66
C ILE A 77 16.41 0.82 4.28
N GLU A 78 16.88 -0.12 3.45
CA GLU A 78 17.54 -1.33 3.96
C GLU A 78 18.81 -1.00 4.75
N GLN A 79 19.63 -0.06 4.27
CA GLN A 79 20.83 0.40 4.97
C GLN A 79 20.47 1.03 6.32
N ARG A 80 19.50 1.94 6.35
CA ARG A 80 19.07 2.61 7.58
C ARG A 80 18.49 1.66 8.62
N LEU A 81 17.67 0.70 8.18
CA LEU A 81 17.16 -0.35 9.07
C LEU A 81 18.27 -1.13 9.76
N LYS A 82 19.41 -1.33 9.10
CA LYS A 82 20.56 -2.07 9.62
C LYS A 82 21.49 -1.23 10.50
N GLU A 83 21.31 0.09 10.58
CA GLU A 83 22.12 0.98 11.44
C GLU A 83 21.94 0.65 12.93
N ASP A 84 20.70 0.33 13.33
CA ASP A 84 20.39 -0.19 14.66
C ASP A 84 20.07 -1.69 14.57
N LYS A 85 21.03 -2.51 15.00
CA LYS A 85 20.90 -3.98 15.00
C LYS A 85 19.65 -4.46 15.75
N LYS A 86 19.29 -3.83 16.87
CA LYS A 86 18.14 -4.25 17.67
C LYS A 86 16.83 -3.91 16.96
N VAL A 87 16.74 -2.74 16.33
CA VAL A 87 15.59 -2.37 15.49
C VAL A 87 15.46 -3.33 14.32
N TYR A 88 16.57 -3.63 13.62
CA TYR A 88 16.57 -4.59 12.52
C TYR A 88 16.06 -5.98 12.93
N GLU A 89 16.60 -6.54 14.02
CA GLU A 89 16.21 -7.86 14.52
C GLU A 89 14.73 -7.91 14.90
N ASN A 90 14.23 -6.88 15.61
CA ASN A 90 12.81 -6.76 15.94
C ASN A 90 11.94 -6.66 14.69
N PHE A 91 12.34 -5.81 13.73
CA PHE A 91 11.60 -5.61 12.49
C PHE A 91 11.51 -6.90 11.67
N MET A 92 12.62 -7.62 11.54
CA MET A 92 12.70 -8.87 10.78
C MET A 92 11.86 -10.00 11.40
N ALA A 93 11.61 -9.95 12.72
CA ALA A 93 10.75 -10.88 13.43
C ALA A 93 9.25 -10.67 13.18
N PHE A 94 8.82 -9.53 12.62
CA PHE A 94 7.42 -9.33 12.26
C PHE A 94 6.99 -10.23 11.08
N PRO A 95 5.68 -10.54 10.96
CA PRO A 95 5.14 -11.27 9.83
C PRO A 95 5.49 -10.59 8.49
N ASP A 96 5.74 -11.38 7.45
CA ASP A 96 6.14 -10.87 6.13
C ASP A 96 5.15 -9.86 5.55
N LEU A 97 3.85 -10.05 5.78
CA LEU A 97 2.84 -9.10 5.35
C LEU A 97 3.01 -7.72 6.01
N TYR A 98 3.30 -7.70 7.32
CA TYR A 98 3.56 -6.45 8.03
C TYR A 98 4.80 -5.77 7.46
N LYS A 99 5.89 -6.52 7.29
CA LYS A 99 7.14 -5.99 6.72
C LYS A 99 6.92 -5.37 5.35
N ARG A 100 6.24 -6.06 4.42
CA ARG A 100 5.97 -5.53 3.07
C ARG A 100 5.13 -4.25 3.10
N ILE A 101 4.02 -4.23 3.83
CA ILE A 101 3.15 -3.05 3.92
C ILE A 101 3.89 -1.87 4.56
N ARG A 102 4.66 -2.13 5.63
CA ARG A 102 5.38 -1.09 6.34
C ARG A 102 6.44 -0.45 5.48
N ILE A 103 7.25 -1.25 4.79
CA ILE A 103 8.29 -0.76 3.88
C ILE A 103 7.68 -0.05 2.68
N ASP A 104 6.63 -0.61 2.07
CA ASP A 104 5.90 0.03 0.96
C ASP A 104 5.39 1.43 1.35
N THR A 105 4.89 1.56 2.58
CA THR A 105 4.46 2.86 3.14
C THR A 105 5.62 3.84 3.23
N ILE A 106 6.76 3.44 3.80
CA ILE A 106 7.95 4.31 3.92
C ILE A 106 8.46 4.72 2.53
N GLN A 107 8.58 3.77 1.62
CA GLN A 107 8.98 4.00 0.22
C GLN A 107 8.07 5.01 -0.47
N SER A 108 6.76 4.98 -0.21
CA SER A 108 5.80 5.90 -0.82
C SER A 108 6.03 7.37 -0.44
N TYR A 109 6.72 7.64 0.68
CA TYR A 109 7.05 8.98 1.16
C TYR A 109 8.46 9.45 0.80
N LYS A 110 9.24 8.68 0.04
CA LYS A 110 10.63 9.01 -0.29
C LYS A 110 10.83 10.41 -0.90
N ASN A 111 9.84 10.91 -1.63
CA ASN A 111 9.87 12.25 -2.23
C ASN A 111 9.35 13.37 -1.30
N GLN A 112 9.04 13.06 -0.04
CA GLN A 112 8.54 13.97 0.99
C GLN A 112 9.41 13.83 2.26
N PRO A 113 10.56 14.52 2.34
CA PRO A 113 11.59 14.25 3.35
C PRO A 113 11.09 14.23 4.79
N GLU A 114 10.22 15.17 5.17
CA GLU A 114 9.64 15.24 6.52
C GLU A 114 8.80 14.00 6.86
N LEU A 115 7.93 13.57 5.93
CA LEU A 115 7.10 12.38 6.11
C LEU A 115 7.91 11.10 6.00
N PHE A 116 8.96 11.09 5.19
CA PHE A 116 9.89 9.96 5.07
C PHE A 116 10.57 9.70 6.42
N HIS A 117 11.20 10.72 7.01
CA HIS A 117 11.87 10.59 8.31
C HIS A 117 10.90 10.26 9.44
N PHE A 118 9.72 10.89 9.46
CA PHE A 118 8.69 10.54 10.44
C PHE A 118 8.29 9.06 10.33
N ASN A 119 7.98 8.58 9.13
CA ASN A 119 7.58 7.19 8.93
C ASN A 119 8.69 6.21 9.22
N GLU A 120 9.92 6.54 8.89
CA GLU A 120 11.10 5.74 9.20
C GLU A 120 11.32 5.54 10.71
N SER A 121 11.16 6.61 11.50
CA SER A 121 11.36 6.55 12.96
C SER A 121 10.35 5.70 13.75
N MET A 122 9.25 5.27 13.12
CA MET A 122 8.22 4.43 13.75
C MET A 122 8.41 2.94 13.42
N ILE A 123 9.58 2.52 12.94
CA ILE A 123 9.94 1.11 12.76
C ILE A 123 10.61 0.59 14.04
#